data_AF-A0AAW8ND84-F1
#
_entry.id   AF-A0AAW8ND84-F1
#
_cell.length_a   1.000
_cell.length_b   1.000
_cell.length_c   1.000
_cell.angle_alpha   90.00
_cell.angle_beta   90.00
_cell.angle_gamma   90.00
#
_symmetry.space_group_name_H-M   'P 1'
#
loop_
_entity.id
_entity.type
_entity.pdbx_description
1 polymer ?
#
loop_
_entity_poly.entity_id
_entity_poly.type
_entity_poly.pdbx_seq_one_letter_code
_entity_poly.pdbx_strand_id
1 'polypeptide(L)' 'MSELPASYKEFLADKSEMFISTVKPVLQQSAADKLHGVRVTYNPGATGHQAHLDETLPFGVVLEDID' A
#
# COMPACT_ATOMS: atom_id res chain seq x y z
N MET A 1 9.13 -1.39 16.58
CA MET A 1 8.32 -1.99 15.51
C MET A 1 7.26 -0.97 15.15
N SER A 2 7.39 -0.29 14.01
CA SER A 2 6.38 0.68 13.57
C SER A 2 5.11 -0.10 13.22
N GLU A 3 4.10 0.02 14.06
CA GLU A 3 2.78 -0.53 13.76
C GLU A 3 2.16 0.25 12.60
N LEU A 4 1.53 -0.48 11.67
CA LEU A 4 0.78 0.15 10.60
C LEU A 4 -0.43 0.91 11.20
N PRO A 5 -0.77 2.09 10.66
CA PRO A 5 -1.98 2.82 11.06
C PRO A 5 -3.24 1.96 10.82
N ALA A 6 -4.31 2.26 11.55
CA ALA A 6 -5.56 1.52 11.50
C ALA A 6 -6.10 1.40 10.07
N SER A 7 -6.10 2.49 9.30
CA SER A 7 -6.56 2.52 7.90
C SER A 7 -5.82 1.52 7.00
N TYR A 8 -4.52 1.31 7.21
CA TYR A 8 -3.75 0.31 6.46
C TYR A 8 -4.09 -1.11 6.91
N LYS A 9 -4.29 -1.34 8.21
CA LYS A 9 -4.71 -2.65 8.74
C LYS A 9 -6.10 -3.04 8.21
N GLU A 10 -7.03 -2.10 8.18
CA GLU A 10 -8.38 -2.27 7.63
C GLU A 10 -8.34 -2.58 6.13
N PHE A 11 -7.55 -1.81 5.37
CA PHE A 11 -7.35 -2.06 3.95
C PHE A 11 -6.79 -3.45 3.65
N LEU A 12 -5.87 -3.94 4.46
CA LEU A 12 -5.26 -5.27 4.30
C LEU A 12 -6.16 -6.42 4.79
N ALA A 13 -7.21 -6.15 5.58
CA ALA A 13 -8.01 -7.18 6.22
C ALA A 13 -8.75 -8.09 5.22
N ASP A 14 -9.10 -7.56 4.05
CA ASP A 14 -9.80 -8.28 2.98
C ASP A 14 -8.86 -8.77 1.85
N LYS A 15 -7.55 -8.53 1.98
CA LYS A 15 -6.57 -8.80 0.91
C LYS A 15 -5.89 -10.15 1.09
N SER A 16 -5.49 -10.76 -0.03
CA SER A 16 -4.74 -12.02 -0.01
C SER A 16 -3.32 -11.85 0.54
N GLU A 17 -2.77 -12.88 1.18
CA GLU A 17 -1.43 -12.83 1.79
C GLU A 17 -0.32 -12.43 0.80
N MET A 18 -0.42 -12.87 -0.47
CA MET A 18 0.54 -12.49 -1.52
C MET A 18 0.51 -10.97 -1.80
N PHE A 19 -0.69 -10.38 -1.82
CA PHE A 19 -0.86 -8.94 -1.96
C PHE A 19 -0.30 -8.21 -0.74
N ILE A 20 -0.68 -8.66 0.47
CA ILE A 20 -0.19 -8.09 1.72
C ILE A 20 1.34 -8.10 1.75
N SER A 21 1.98 -9.21 1.42
CA SER A 21 3.45 -9.33 1.39
C SER A 21 4.09 -8.33 0.42
N THR A 22 3.43 -8.05 -0.71
CA THR A 22 3.90 -7.13 -1.74
C THR A 22 3.78 -5.67 -1.30
N VAL A 23 2.67 -5.28 -0.67
CA VAL A 23 2.38 -3.88 -0.32
C VAL A 23 2.88 -3.49 1.07
N LYS A 24 3.02 -4.46 1.99
CA LYS A 24 3.48 -4.26 3.38
C LYS A 24 4.79 -3.47 3.50
N PRO A 25 5.88 -3.74 2.76
CA PRO A 25 7.10 -2.94 2.87
C PRO A 25 6.86 -1.46 2.54
N VAL A 26 6.01 -1.18 1.55
CA VAL A 26 5.67 0.19 1.13
C VAL A 26 4.79 0.89 2.16
N LEU A 27 3.80 0.18 2.73
CA LEU A 27 2.97 0.71 3.81
C LEU A 27 3.79 1.01 5.07
N GLN A 28 4.78 0.17 5.38
CA GLN A 28 5.70 0.41 6.49
C GLN A 28 6.58 1.63 6.24
N GLN A 29 7.06 1.82 5.02
CA GLN A 29 7.81 3.01 4.62
C GLN A 29 6.93 4.27 4.74
N SER A 30 5.70 4.23 4.19
CA SER A 30 4.71 5.31 4.33
C SER A 30 4.45 5.65 5.80
N ALA A 31 4.29 4.64 6.67
CA ALA A 31 4.08 4.82 8.10
C ALA A 31 5.31 5.34 8.86
N ALA A 32 6.52 5.11 8.33
CA ALA A 32 7.75 5.65 8.87
C ALA A 32 7.91 7.13 8.51
N ASP A 33 7.69 7.47 7.24
CA ASP A 33 7.75 8.85 6.74
C ASP A 33 6.60 9.70 7.26
N LYS A 34 5.38 9.14 7.33
CA LYS A 34 4.12 9.84 7.69
C LYS A 34 3.80 11.04 6.79
N LEU A 35 4.33 11.03 5.56
CA LEU A 35 4.18 12.12 4.60
C LEU A 35 3.15 11.79 3.51
N HIS A 36 3.25 10.59 2.94
CA HIS A 36 2.56 10.23 1.71
C HIS A 36 1.79 8.91 1.86
N GLY A 37 0.70 8.79 1.11
CA GLY A 37 -0.09 7.57 1.00
C GLY A 37 0.58 6.53 0.11
N VAL A 38 -0.14 5.43 -0.14
CA VAL A 38 0.32 4.32 -0.99
C VAL A 38 -0.62 4.15 -2.17
N ARG A 39 -0.08 4.10 -3.38
CA ARG A 39 -0.84 3.69 -4.57
C ARG A 39 -0.44 2.26 -4.92
N VAL A 40 -1.45 1.44 -5.17
CA VAL A 40 -1.31 0.08 -5.66
C VAL A 40 -1.82 0.04 -7.09
N THR A 41 -0.97 -0.36 -8.02
CA THR A 41 -1.30 -0.52 -9.44
C THR A 41 -1.19 -1.99 -9.84
N TYR A 42 -2.05 -2.45 -10.72
CA TYR A 42 -1.93 -3.80 -11.30
C TYR A 42 -1.47 -3.72 -12.75
N ASN A 43 -0.31 -4.32 -13.01
CA ASN A 43 0.27 -4.38 -14.35
C ASN A 43 0.13 -5.80 -14.91
N PRO A 44 -0.89 -6.07 -15.76
CA PRO A 44 -1.04 -7.35 -16.41
C PRO A 44 0.13 -7.59 -17.38
N GLY A 45 0.96 -8.60 -17.10
CA GLY A 45 1.99 -9.11 -18.01
C GLY A 45 3.44 -8.97 -17.54
N ALA A 46 3.81 -7.94 -16.77
CA ALA A 46 5.22 -7.69 -16.42
C ALA A 46 5.58 -8.09 -14.98
N THR A 47 4.73 -7.76 -14.00
CA THR A 47 5.10 -7.85 -12.57
C THR A 47 3.92 -8.06 -11.62
N GLY A 48 2.67 -8.00 -12.09
CA GLY A 48 1.48 -8.17 -11.25
C GLY A 48 1.16 -6.94 -10.41
N HIS A 49 0.80 -7.13 -9.14
CA HIS A 49 0.53 -6.03 -8.21
C HIS A 49 1.81 -5.30 -7.83
N GLN A 50 1.79 -3.98 -7.89
CA GLN A 50 2.90 -3.13 -7.46
C GLN A 50 2.39 -2.05 -6.52
N ALA A 51 3.10 -1.81 -5.43
CA ALA A 51 2.83 -0.70 -4.52
C ALA A 51 3.98 0.30 -4.56
N HIS A 52 3.65 1.58 -4.47
CA HIS A 52 4.61 2.67 -4.33
C HIS A 52 4.03 3.79 -3.47
N LEU A 53 4.92 4.62 -2.89
CA LEU A 53 4.50 5.85 -2.25
C LEU A 53 4.01 6.83 -3.31
N ASP A 54 2.87 7.46 -3.04
CA ASP A 54 2.30 8.46 -3.93
C ASP A 54 2.19 9.78 -3.19
N GLU A 55 2.94 10.79 -3.67
CA GLU A 55 2.97 12.12 -3.09
C GLU A 55 1.65 12.90 -3.24
N THR A 56 0.80 12.48 -4.18
CA THR A 56 -0.54 13.04 -4.39
C THR A 56 -1.56 12.50 -3.40
N LEU A 57 -1.25 11.40 -2.70
CA LEU A 57 -2.08 10.81 -1.67
C LEU A 57 -1.63 11.25 -0.27
N PRO A 58 -2.53 11.69 0.61
CA PRO A 58 -2.16 11.99 1.97
C PRO A 58 -1.82 10.71 2.74
N PHE A 59 -0.94 10.84 3.74
CA PHE A 59 -0.60 9.75 4.65
C PHE A 59 -1.86 9.09 5.25
N GLY A 60 -1.89 7.75 5.26
CA GLY A 60 -3.03 6.97 5.74
C GLY A 60 -4.03 6.59 4.64
N VAL A 61 -3.84 7.07 3.41
CA VAL A 61 -4.66 6.68 2.25
C VAL A 61 -3.95 5.61 1.43
N VAL A 62 -4.70 4.58 1.07
CA VAL A 62 -4.29 3.58 0.08
C VAL A 62 -5.26 3.64 -1.09
N LEU A 63 -4.74 3.84 -2.30
CA LEU A 63 -5.53 3.84 -3.52
C LEU A 63 -5.17 2.60 -4.35
N GLU A 64 -6.18 1.82 -4.70
CA GLU A 64 -6.03 0.71 -5.66
C GLU A 64 -6.48 1.18 -7.04
N ASP A 65 -5.53 1.27 -7.95
CA ASP A 65 -5.71 1.58 -9.35
C ASP A 65 -5.56 0.27 -10.14
N ILE A 66 -6.64 -0.50 -10.12
CA ILE A 66 -6.79 -1.80 -10.80
C ILE A 66 -7.85 -1.55 -11.88
N ASP A 67 -7.43 -1.44 -13.13
CA ASP A 67 -8.32 -1.35 -14.30
C ASP A 67 -8.99 -2.70 -14.60
#